data_AF-A0A6V7MCS8-F1
#
_entry.id   AF-A0A6V7MCS8-F1
#
_cell.length_a   1.000
_cell.length_b   1.000
_cell.length_c   1.000
_cell.angle_alpha   90.00
_cell.angle_beta   90.00
_cell.angle_gamma   90.00
#
_symmetry.space_group_name_H-M   'P 1'
#
loop_
_entity.id
_entity.type
_entity.pdbx_description
1 polymer ?
#
loop_
_entity_poly.entity_id
_entity_poly.type
_entity_poly.pdbx_seq_one_letter_code
_entity_poly.pdbx_strand_id
1 'polypeptide(L)' 'EGLFLALDLGGTNFRVLLLELVNGVVVREDVRKYHIDAHLRVGSGIPLFEYLAECVSNFVISEGLQDVELPL' A
#
# COMPACT_ATOMS: atom_id res chain seq x y z
N GLU A 1 17.84 -8.97 2.68
CA GLU A 1 17.84 -7.50 2.67
C GLU A 1 17.03 -7.05 1.47
N GLY A 2 16.31 -5.93 1.58
CA GLY A 2 15.54 -5.43 0.44
C GLY A 2 14.48 -4.41 0.83
N LEU A 3 13.88 -3.85 -0.21
CA LEU A 3 12.75 -2.94 -0.13
C LEU A 3 11.46 -3.73 -0.42
N PHE A 4 10.45 -3.58 0.42
CA PHE A 4 9.22 -4.35 0.38
C PHE A 4 8.01 -3.43 0.45
N LEU A 5 6.98 -3.75 -0.33
CA LEU A 5 5.69 -3.08 -0.26
C LEU A 5 4.69 -3.98 0.48
N ALA A 6 3.98 -3.43 1.45
CA ALA A 6 2.92 -4.13 2.15
C ALA A 6 1.61 -3.34 2.10
N LEU A 7 0.49 -4.07 2.05
CA LEU A 7 -0.85 -3.51 2.16
C LEU A 7 -1.60 -4.20 3.30
N ASP A 8 -2.16 -3.41 4.20
CA ASP A 8 -2.99 -3.85 5.32
C ASP A 8 -4.41 -3.31 5.15
N LEU A 9 -5.35 -4.20 4.79
CA LEU A 9 -6.75 -3.86 4.54
C LEU A 9 -7.60 -4.04 5.81
N GLY A 10 -7.93 -2.93 6.46
CA GLY A 10 -8.83 -2.89 7.60
C GLY A 10 -10.29 -2.61 7.22
N GLY A 11 -11.15 -2.51 8.23
CA GLY A 11 -12.60 -2.37 8.03
C GLY A 11 -13.10 -0.96 7.68
N THR A 12 -12.34 0.10 7.94
CA THR A 12 -12.71 1.50 7.58
C THR A 12 -11.55 2.28 6.97
N ASN A 13 -10.35 1.70 7.05
CA ASN A 13 -9.12 2.28 6.55
C ASN A 13 -8.25 1.14 6.06
N PHE A 14 -7.34 1.45 5.16
CA PHE A 14 -6.21 0.58 4.85
C PHE A 14 -4.93 1.38 4.88
N ARG A 15 -3.80 0.67 4.89
CA ARG A 15 -2.47 1.27 4.87
C ARG A 15 -1.64 0.64 3.77
N VAL A 16 -0.82 1.46 3.12
CA VAL A 16 0.28 1.02 2.26
C VAL A 16 1.58 1.38 2.97
N LEU A 17 2.50 0.42 3.05
CA LEU A 17 3.78 0.56 3.71
C LEU A 17 4.92 0.25 2.75
N LEU A 18 5.97 1.06 2.79
CA LEU A 18 7.26 0.76 2.20
C LEU A 18 8.24 0.44 3.34
N LEU A 19 8.83 -0.75 3.32
CA LEU A 19 9.74 -1.23 4.35
C LEU A 19 11.10 -1.54 3.75
N GLU A 20 12.16 -1.00 4.33
CA GLU A 20 13.53 -1.42 4.04
C GLU A 20 14.03 -2.32 5.17
N LEU A 21 14.38 -3.55 4.83
CA LEU A 21 14.86 -4.55 5.79
C LEU A 21 16.34 -4.85 5.56
N VAL A 22 17.16 -4.65 6.59
CA VAL A 22 18.58 -5.04 6.62
C VAL A 22 18.77 -6.04 7.76
N ASN A 23 19.26 -7.24 7.44
CA ASN A 23 19.42 -8.34 8.41
C ASN A 23 18.15 -8.64 9.24
N GLY A 24 16.97 -8.53 8.62
CA GLY A 24 15.68 -8.76 9.26
C GLY A 24 15.19 -7.62 10.17
N VAL A 25 15.93 -6.50 10.21
CA VAL A 25 15.57 -5.30 10.99
C VAL A 25 15.04 -4.23 10.04
N VAL A 26 13.96 -3.56 10.43
CA VAL A 26 13.41 -2.41 9.72
C VAL A 26 14.34 -1.21 9.91
N VAL A 27 14.93 -0.72 8.82
CA VAL A 27 15.79 0.48 8.82
C VAL A 27 15.10 1.71 8.24
N ARG A 28 14.08 1.51 7.41
CA ARG A 28 13.19 2.56 6.90
C ARG A 28 11.75 2.03 6.86
N GLU A 29 10.81 2.89 7.23
CA GLU A 29 9.38 2.64 7.17
C GLU A 29 8.67 3.92 6.71
N ASP A 30 7.95 3.84 5.59
CA ASP A 30 7.04 4.88 5.14
C ASP A 30 5.62 4.32 5.07
N VAL A 31 4.68 4.99 5.74
CA VAL A 31 3.30 4.52 5.86
C VAL A 31 2.34 5.58 5.38
N ARG A 32 1.40 5.19 4.50
CA ARG A 32 0.26 6.03 4.13
C ARG A 32 -1.04 5.32 4.46
N LYS A 33 -1.92 6.04 5.15
CA LYS A 33 -3.25 5.56 5.54
C LYS A 33 -4.32 6.21 4.67
N TYR A 34 -5.28 5.41 4.24
CA TYR A 34 -6.38 5.81 3.38
C TYR A 34 -7.72 5.44 4.03
N HIS A 35 -8.71 6.32 3.89
CA HIS A 35 -10.07 6.07 4.36
C HIS A 35 -10.87 5.31 3.31
N ILE A 36 -11.66 4.32 3.73
CA ILE A 36 -12.55 3.59 2.82
C ILE A 36 -13.98 4.03 3.08
N ASP A 37 -14.54 4.78 2.14
CA ASP A 37 -15.91 5.26 2.20
C ASP A 37 -16.89 4.09 2.39
N ALA A 38 -17.96 4.34 3.15
CA ALA A 38 -18.92 3.31 3.51
C ALA A 38 -19.51 2.58 2.29
N HIS A 39 -19.79 3.29 1.19
CA HIS A 39 -20.35 2.70 -0.03
C HIS A 39 -19.40 1.71 -0.71
N LEU A 40 -18.08 1.93 -0.65
CA LEU A 40 -17.08 0.99 -1.16
C LEU A 40 -16.96 -0.26 -0.30
N ARG A 41 -17.26 -0.16 1.00
CA ARG A 41 -17.17 -1.27 1.95
C ARG A 41 -18.32 -2.26 1.87
N VAL A 42 -19.50 -1.77 1.48
CA VAL A 42 -20.74 -2.58 1.41
C VAL A 42 -21.16 -2.89 -0.03
N GLY A 43 -20.47 -2.29 -1.01
CA GLY A 43 -20.73 -2.46 -2.43
C GLY A 43 -20.00 -3.66 -3.05
N SER A 44 -19.91 -3.65 -4.38
CA SER A 44 -19.14 -4.64 -5.14
C SER A 44 -17.65 -4.53 -4.82
N GLY A 45 -16.94 -5.65 -4.90
CA GLY A 45 -15.48 -5.68 -4.76
C GLY A 45 -14.76 -4.92 -5.87
N ILE A 46 -15.34 -4.81 -7.08
CA ILE A 46 -14.66 -4.16 -8.22
C ILE A 46 -14.32 -2.69 -7.90
N PRO A 47 -15.29 -1.81 -7.53
CA PRO A 47 -14.98 -0.44 -7.13
C PRO A 47 -14.01 -0.34 -5.96
N LEU A 48 -14.07 -1.28 -5.00
CA LEU A 48 -13.13 -1.31 -3.89
C LEU A 48 -11.70 -1.56 -4.39
N PHE A 49 -11.49 -2.58 -5.22
CA PHE A 49 -10.15 -2.90 -5.73
C PHE A 49 -9.61 -1.84 -6.71
N GLU A 50 -10.48 -1.18 -7.49
CA GLU A 50 -10.08 0.00 -8.29
C GLU A 50 -9.54 1.13 -7.40
N TYR A 51 -10.27 1.46 -6.33
CA TYR A 51 -9.84 2.46 -5.34
C TYR A 51 -8.52 2.08 -4.64
N LEU A 52 -8.37 0.81 -4.23
CA LEU A 52 -7.14 0.32 -3.61
C LEU A 52 -5.96 0.41 -4.58
N ALA A 53 -6.14 0.00 -5.84
CA ALA A 53 -5.10 0.05 -6.86
C ALA A 53 -4.65 1.49 -7.16
N GLU A 54 -5.58 2.43 -7.26
CA GLU A 54 -5.28 3.85 -7.44
C GLU A 54 -4.42 4.39 -6.29
N CYS A 55 -4.80 4.10 -5.04
CA CYS A 55 -4.07 4.54 -3.86
C CYS A 55 -2.67 3.91 -3.75
N VAL A 56 -2.52 2.63 -4.10
CA VAL A 56 -1.21 1.96 -4.16
C VAL A 56 -0.35 2.58 -5.24
N SER A 57 -0.88 2.79 -6.45
CA SER A 57 -0.18 3.43 -7.56
C SER A 57 0.31 4.83 -7.19
N ASN A 58 -0.57 5.66 -6.61
CA ASN A 58 -0.23 7.01 -6.17
C ASN A 58 0.86 7.01 -5.07
N PHE A 59 0.85 6.02 -4.18
CA PHE A 59 1.90 5.85 -3.18
C PHE A 59 3.24 5.49 -3.83
N VAL A 60 3.26 4.45 -4.68
CA VAL A 60 4.45 3.98 -5.41
C VAL A 60 5.09 5.11 -6.23
N ILE A 61 4.28 5.88 -6.96
CA ILE A 61 4.77 7.03 -7.74
C ILE A 61 5.35 8.12 -6.82
N SER A 62 4.70 8.41 -5.69
CA SER A 62 5.21 9.43 -4.76
C SER A 62 6.51 9.04 -4.07
N GLU A 63 6.78 7.74 -3.94
CA GLU A 63 8.05 7.20 -3.44
C GLU A 63 9.11 7.05 -4.55
N GLY A 64 8.78 7.35 -5.81
CA GLY A 64 9.67 7.23 -6.96
C GLY A 64 9.96 5.78 -7.38
N LEU A 65 9.02 4.86 -7.13
CA LEU A 65 9.18 3.42 -7.31
C LEU A 65 8.46 2.85 -8.55
N GLN A 66 7.88 3.69 -9.40
CA GLN A 66 7.05 3.21 -10.53
C GLN A 66 7.80 2.37 -11.58
N ASP A 67 9.14 2.49 -11.63
CA ASP A 67 10.01 1.76 -12.55
C ASP A 67 10.95 0.78 -11.80
N VAL A 68 10.64 0.47 -10.53
CA VAL A 68 11.45 -0.40 -9.66
C VAL A 68 10.74 -1.72 -9.47
N GLU A 69 11.42 -2.82 -9.81
CA GLU A 69 10.94 -4.18 -9.51
C GLU A 69 11.28 -4.53 -8.05
N LEU A 70 10.24 -4.62 -7.21
CA LEU A 70 10.38 -5.05 -5.82
C LEU A 70 10.28 -6.58 -5.73
N PRO A 71 11.02 -7.23 -4.81
CA PRO A 71 10.84 -8.64 -4.52
C PRO A 71 9.41 -8.91 -3.98
N LEU A 72 8.71 -9.87 -4.59
CA LEU A 72 7.42 -10.40 -4.14
C LEU A 72 7.60 -11.54 -3.14
#